data_AF-A0AA88NRL4-F1
#
_entry.id   AF-A0AA88NRL4-F1
#
_cell.length_a   1.000
_cell.length_b   1.000
_cell.length_c   1.000
_cell.angle_alpha   90.00
_cell.angle_beta   90.00
_cell.angle_gamma   90.00
#
_symmetry.space_group_name_H-M   'P 1'
#
loop_
_entity.id
_entity.type
_entity.pdbx_description
1 polymer ?
#
loop_
_entity_poly.entity_id
_entity_poly.type
_entity_poly.pdbx_seq_one_letter_code
_entity_poly.pdbx_strand_id
1 'polypeptide(L)'
;MSERDEETFKSVKLEQHEADSPNTVPEDLQSNPSAPSSAVTHSTETEEKTLPPASSTTTTNADPGQRWTTAVNQFKLKRFFVLRPGTLDNAIEDVKSLVDQKVDGPVLNVWLLVEIDHWNNEKERLVLITEKSLLICKYDFIMLNCEQIQRIPLNLLDRITEGAFIFPPRSLLTREGEGMRVFWDKLREPSVTSRWNPFATDYPYATLTYHPVHNANENMSKICELQSFKDQLTVAAQKAHSLNPLPGKANGVMLLRQPILIEAYVGIMSTLGNQNKLGYCLARGNVGF
;
A
#
# COMPACT_ATOMS: atom_id res chain seq x y z
N MET A 1 -40.06 -46.25 4.83
CA MET A 1 -39.93 -46.42 6.29
C MET A 1 -38.46 -46.45 6.63
N SER A 2 -37.93 -45.34 7.16
CA SER A 2 -36.95 -45.28 8.25
C SER A 2 -36.46 -43.84 8.33
N GLU A 3 -36.57 -43.30 9.53
CA GLU A 3 -36.63 -41.89 9.84
C GLU A 3 -35.27 -41.18 9.83
N ARG A 4 -35.36 -39.86 9.73
CA ARG A 4 -34.32 -38.85 9.89
C ARG A 4 -34.00 -38.74 11.38
N ASP A 5 -32.73 -38.90 11.76
CA ASP A 5 -32.25 -38.50 13.07
C ASP A 5 -31.79 -37.03 13.04
N GLU A 6 -32.49 -36.22 13.84
CA GLU A 6 -32.33 -34.79 14.01
C GLU A 6 -31.50 -34.54 15.28
N GLU A 7 -30.18 -34.34 15.13
CA GLU A 7 -29.31 -34.05 16.27
C GLU A 7 -29.50 -32.61 16.76
N THR A 8 -30.01 -32.50 17.98
CA THR A 8 -30.37 -31.27 18.67
C THR A 8 -29.13 -30.64 19.33
N PHE A 9 -28.77 -29.42 18.94
CA PHE A 9 -27.71 -28.63 19.58
C PHE A 9 -28.14 -28.14 20.97
N LYS A 10 -27.39 -28.51 22.01
CA LYS A 10 -27.50 -27.93 23.37
C LYS A 10 -26.49 -26.79 23.53
N SER A 11 -26.98 -25.57 23.78
CA SER A 11 -26.17 -24.42 24.14
C SER A 11 -25.67 -24.51 25.59
N VAL A 12 -24.35 -24.44 25.80
CA VAL A 12 -23.75 -24.30 27.12
C VAL A 12 -23.63 -22.81 27.45
N LYS A 13 -24.28 -22.42 28.54
CA LYS A 13 -24.24 -21.09 29.16
C LYS A 13 -22.96 -21.01 30.01
N LEU A 14 -22.06 -20.06 29.74
CA LEU A 14 -20.97 -19.73 30.66
C LEU A 14 -21.30 -18.41 31.36
N GLU A 15 -21.31 -18.48 32.69
CA GLU A 15 -21.62 -17.38 33.61
C GLU A 15 -20.51 -16.34 33.66
N GLN A 16 -20.92 -15.07 33.70
CA GLN A 16 -20.08 -13.92 34.01
C GLN A 16 -19.72 -13.95 35.49
N HIS A 17 -18.43 -13.84 35.81
CA HIS A 17 -17.98 -13.51 37.15
C HIS A 17 -17.48 -12.07 37.17
N GLU A 18 -18.21 -11.24 37.90
CA GLU A 18 -17.92 -9.86 38.25
C GLU A 18 -17.27 -9.86 39.64
N ALA A 19 -16.11 -9.20 39.79
CA ALA A 19 -15.53 -8.74 41.06
C ALA A 19 -14.33 -7.83 40.70
N ASP A 20 -14.42 -6.51 40.79
CA ASP A 20 -14.48 -5.62 41.95
C ASP A 20 -13.14 -4.86 42.04
N SER A 21 -13.22 -3.53 42.02
CA SER A 21 -12.07 -2.61 42.15
C SER A 21 -11.81 -2.36 43.63
N PRO A 22 -10.60 -1.92 44.00
CA PRO A 22 -10.60 -0.62 44.65
C PRO A 22 -9.45 0.30 44.23
N ASN A 23 -9.81 1.58 44.12
CA ASN A 23 -8.92 2.74 44.18
C ASN A 23 -8.13 2.74 45.50
N THR A 24 -6.85 3.13 45.46
CA THR A 24 -6.24 3.87 46.57
C THR A 24 -5.10 4.75 46.06
N VAL A 25 -5.27 6.07 46.26
CA VAL A 25 -4.28 7.14 46.16
C VAL A 25 -3.51 7.21 47.48
N PRO A 26 -2.25 7.71 47.48
CA PRO A 26 -1.98 8.84 48.38
C PRO A 26 -1.25 10.02 47.69
N GLU A 27 -1.74 11.24 47.98
CA GLU A 27 -0.98 12.50 48.11
C GLU A 27 0.20 12.27 49.08
N ASP A 28 1.32 13.00 49.11
CA ASP A 28 1.60 14.41 48.90
C ASP A 28 3.14 14.56 49.01
N LEU A 29 3.74 15.60 48.42
CA LEU A 29 4.86 16.37 49.00
C LEU A 29 5.34 17.45 48.01
N GLN A 30 4.92 18.67 48.33
CA GLN A 30 5.37 19.94 47.79
C GLN A 30 6.88 20.17 48.03
N SER A 31 7.56 20.81 47.07
CA SER A 31 8.34 22.05 47.31
C SER A 31 9.06 22.53 46.05
N ASN A 32 8.60 23.66 45.49
CA ASN A 32 9.45 24.65 44.82
C ASN A 32 10.03 25.56 45.92
N PRO A 33 11.18 26.27 45.78
CA PRO A 33 11.19 27.41 44.85
C PRO A 33 12.56 27.91 44.32
N SER A 34 12.47 28.90 43.43
CA SER A 34 13.36 30.07 43.27
C SER A 34 14.63 30.01 42.40
N ALA A 35 14.56 30.79 41.31
CA ALA A 35 15.68 31.44 40.64
C ALA A 35 16.32 32.56 41.50
N PRO A 36 17.48 33.09 41.08
CA PRO A 36 17.60 34.54 40.96
C PRO A 36 18.27 35.02 39.66
N SER A 37 17.92 36.25 39.31
CA SER A 37 18.45 37.10 38.24
C SER A 37 19.50 38.09 38.79
N SER A 38 20.22 38.78 37.88
CA SER A 38 21.04 40.02 37.99
C SER A 38 22.54 39.79 37.71
N ALA A 39 23.32 40.61 36.99
CA ALA A 39 23.11 41.81 36.18
C ALA A 39 24.48 42.23 35.55
N VAL A 40 24.42 42.77 34.33
CA VAL A 40 25.16 43.94 33.76
C VAL A 40 26.71 43.98 33.73
N THR A 41 27.30 44.15 32.53
CA THR A 41 28.16 45.34 32.21
C THR A 41 28.33 45.58 30.69
N HIS A 42 28.29 46.87 30.31
CA HIS A 42 28.47 47.47 28.99
C HIS A 42 29.95 47.65 28.58
N SER A 43 30.26 47.60 27.28
CA SER A 43 31.23 48.51 26.65
C SER A 43 31.08 48.58 25.12
N THR A 44 31.35 49.77 24.60
CA THR A 44 31.01 50.36 23.29
C THR A 44 32.17 50.28 22.26
N GLU A 45 31.79 50.18 20.97
CA GLU A 45 32.41 50.64 19.70
C GLU A 45 33.95 50.66 19.49
N THR A 46 34.43 50.17 18.32
CA THR A 46 35.07 50.97 17.22
C THR A 46 35.35 50.07 15.99
N GLU A 47 35.06 50.56 14.78
CA GLU A 47 35.44 49.97 13.47
C GLU A 47 36.95 50.09 13.18
N GLU A 48 37.57 49.09 12.54
CA GLU A 48 38.63 49.33 11.55
C GLU A 48 38.72 48.21 10.48
N LYS A 49 38.98 48.67 9.25
CA LYS A 49 38.93 48.02 7.94
C LYS A 49 40.26 47.35 7.58
N THR A 50 40.28 46.09 7.16
CA THR A 50 41.38 45.49 6.36
C THR A 50 40.87 44.28 5.54
N LEU A 51 41.02 44.34 4.20
CA LEU A 51 40.94 43.22 3.23
C LEU A 51 42.36 42.62 3.07
N PRO A 52 42.62 41.33 2.71
CA PRO A 52 42.17 40.65 1.45
C PRO A 52 42.06 39.09 1.60
N PRO A 53 42.16 38.20 0.57
CA PRO A 53 41.94 38.32 -0.88
C PRO A 53 40.80 37.43 -1.42
N ALA A 54 40.43 37.69 -2.67
CA ALA A 54 39.48 36.90 -3.45
C ALA A 54 39.98 35.45 -3.67
N SER A 55 39.10 34.48 -3.44
CA SER A 55 39.20 33.14 -4.01
C SER A 55 37.79 32.69 -4.36
N SER A 56 37.57 32.57 -5.67
CA SER A 56 36.35 32.15 -6.32
C SER A 56 35.82 30.83 -5.74
N THR A 57 34.70 30.89 -5.04
CA THR A 57 33.87 29.73 -4.74
C THR A 57 32.51 29.93 -5.37
N THR A 58 32.22 29.07 -6.34
CA THR A 58 30.96 28.97 -7.06
C THR A 58 29.84 28.71 -6.05
N THR A 59 29.06 29.73 -5.74
CA THR A 59 27.84 29.64 -4.92
C THR A 59 26.81 28.78 -5.64
N THR A 60 26.73 27.51 -5.27
CA THR A 60 25.48 26.74 -5.39
C THR A 60 24.61 27.16 -4.21
N ASN A 61 23.67 28.07 -4.47
CA ASN A 61 22.59 28.38 -3.53
C ASN A 61 21.67 27.16 -3.43
N ALA A 62 22.03 26.22 -2.55
CA ALA A 62 21.10 25.21 -2.06
C ALA A 62 20.46 25.72 -0.77
N ASP A 63 19.17 26.01 -0.86
CA ASP A 63 18.31 26.38 0.25
C ASP A 63 18.41 25.33 1.39
N PRO A 64 18.82 25.70 2.62
CA PRO A 64 19.01 24.74 3.72
C PRO A 64 17.72 24.02 4.14
N GLY A 65 16.54 24.48 3.70
CA GLY A 65 15.25 23.85 3.93
C GLY A 65 15.00 22.54 3.15
N GLN A 66 15.65 22.31 2.00
CA GLN A 66 15.43 21.10 1.19
C GLN A 66 16.28 19.88 1.60
N ARG A 67 17.41 20.11 2.27
CA ARG A 67 18.34 19.03 2.64
C ARG A 67 17.81 18.15 3.77
N TRP A 68 17.05 18.73 4.70
CA TRP A 68 16.53 18.05 5.88
C TRP A 68 15.23 17.28 5.59
N THR A 69 14.37 17.79 4.70
CA THR A 69 13.18 17.07 4.22
C THR A 69 13.58 15.80 3.47
N THR A 70 14.69 15.83 2.72
CA THR A 70 15.23 14.67 1.99
C THR A 70 15.73 13.57 2.92
N ALA A 71 16.51 13.90 3.96
CA ALA A 71 17.06 12.90 4.88
C ALA A 71 15.98 12.20 5.73
N VAL A 72 14.99 12.95 6.21
CA VAL A 72 13.85 12.39 6.97
C VAL A 72 12.99 11.50 6.07
N ASN A 73 12.72 11.91 4.83
CA ASN A 73 11.96 11.10 3.88
C ASN A 73 12.73 9.84 3.48
N GLN A 74 14.05 9.94 3.26
CA GLN A 74 14.90 8.80 3.00
C GLN A 74 14.93 7.83 4.19
N PHE A 75 14.95 8.33 5.43
CA PHE A 75 14.87 7.51 6.64
C PHE A 75 13.51 6.81 6.77
N LYS A 76 12.41 7.50 6.48
CA LYS A 76 11.07 6.90 6.43
C LYS A 76 10.98 5.79 5.38
N LEU A 77 11.58 5.99 4.20
CA LEU A 77 11.63 4.99 3.14
C LEU A 77 12.47 3.76 3.55
N LYS A 78 13.58 3.94 4.26
CA LYS A 78 14.40 2.81 4.75
C LYS A 78 13.66 1.86 5.69
N ARG A 79 12.49 2.25 6.21
CA ARG A 79 11.66 1.36 7.05
C ARG A 79 10.96 0.27 6.23
N PHE A 80 10.80 0.44 4.92
CA PHE A 80 10.19 -0.58 4.07
C PHE A 80 11.13 -1.77 3.93
N PHE A 81 10.66 -2.96 4.27
CA PHE A 81 11.45 -4.19 4.17
C PHE A 81 11.86 -4.48 2.72
N VAL A 82 11.03 -4.12 1.75
CA VAL A 82 11.34 -4.29 0.31
C VAL A 82 12.59 -3.53 -0.16
N LEU A 83 13.00 -2.48 0.57
CA LEU A 83 14.23 -1.73 0.26
C LEU A 83 15.48 -2.33 0.90
N ARG A 84 15.34 -3.39 1.71
CA ARG A 84 16.49 -4.10 2.26
C ARG A 84 17.20 -4.88 1.15
N PRO A 85 18.55 -4.86 1.11
CA PRO A 85 19.30 -5.56 0.08
C PRO A 85 18.87 -7.03 -0.08
N GLY A 86 18.64 -7.47 -1.32
CA GLY A 86 18.24 -8.84 -1.65
C GLY A 86 16.82 -9.25 -1.28
N THR A 87 16.10 -8.46 -0.48
CA THR A 87 14.75 -8.84 -0.01
C THR A 87 13.73 -8.87 -1.14
N LEU A 88 13.77 -7.88 -2.05
CA LEU A 88 12.92 -7.87 -3.23
C LEU A 88 13.29 -8.98 -4.21
N ASP A 89 14.58 -9.20 -4.46
CA ASP A 89 15.05 -10.21 -5.41
C ASP A 89 14.63 -11.63 -4.96
N ASN A 90 14.84 -11.94 -3.67
CA ASN A 90 14.37 -13.19 -3.06
C ASN A 90 12.85 -13.34 -3.20
N ALA A 91 12.08 -12.28 -2.92
CA ALA A 91 10.62 -12.32 -3.04
C ALA A 91 10.17 -12.58 -4.49
N ILE A 92 10.87 -12.01 -5.48
CA ILE A 92 10.60 -12.25 -6.90
C ILE A 92 10.90 -13.70 -7.25
N GLU A 93 12.02 -14.26 -6.79
CA GLU A 93 12.38 -15.66 -7.02
C GLU A 93 11.37 -16.61 -6.36
N ASP A 94 10.99 -16.34 -5.12
CA ASP A 94 10.01 -17.12 -4.37
C ASP A 94 8.66 -17.13 -5.08
N VAL A 95 8.13 -15.97 -5.47
CA VAL A 95 6.84 -15.91 -6.17
C VAL A 95 6.91 -16.54 -7.55
N LYS A 96 8.02 -16.40 -8.28
CA LYS A 96 8.23 -17.11 -9.57
C LYS A 96 8.20 -18.63 -9.40
N SER A 97 8.75 -19.16 -8.30
CA SER A 97 8.74 -20.60 -8.02
C SER A 97 7.32 -21.16 -7.77
N LEU A 98 6.37 -20.30 -7.37
CA LEU A 98 4.98 -20.64 -7.10
C LEU A 98 4.06 -20.53 -8.34
N VAL A 99 4.59 -20.11 -9.48
CA VAL A 99 3.86 -20.00 -10.75
C VAL A 99 3.69 -21.39 -11.37
N ASP A 100 2.46 -21.74 -11.75
CA ASP A 100 2.21 -23.01 -12.42
C ASP A 100 2.48 -22.86 -13.93
N GLN A 101 3.60 -23.39 -14.40
CA GLN A 101 4.00 -23.27 -15.81
C GLN A 101 2.98 -23.88 -16.79
N LYS A 102 2.15 -24.84 -16.37
CA LYS A 102 1.12 -25.45 -17.25
C LYS A 102 -0.09 -24.55 -17.36
N VAL A 103 -0.54 -23.99 -16.24
CA VAL A 103 -1.74 -23.15 -16.14
C VAL A 103 -1.45 -21.72 -16.56
N ASP A 104 -0.44 -21.11 -15.96
CA ASP A 104 -0.10 -19.68 -16.10
C ASP A 104 0.83 -19.42 -17.29
N GLY A 105 1.65 -20.40 -17.68
CA GLY A 105 2.73 -20.22 -18.66
C GLY A 105 3.93 -19.45 -18.08
N PRO A 106 4.94 -19.12 -18.90
CA PRO A 106 6.13 -18.44 -18.42
C PRO A 106 5.82 -17.03 -17.90
N VAL A 107 6.54 -16.64 -16.85
CA VAL A 107 6.50 -15.28 -16.30
C VAL A 107 7.17 -14.32 -17.29
N LEU A 108 6.44 -13.28 -17.69
CA LEU A 108 6.95 -12.24 -18.58
C LEU A 108 7.65 -11.14 -17.77
N ASN A 109 6.97 -10.64 -16.74
CA ASN A 109 7.40 -9.46 -15.99
C ASN A 109 6.80 -9.45 -14.56
N VAL A 110 7.42 -8.71 -13.66
CA VAL A 110 7.03 -8.58 -12.24
C VAL A 110 7.06 -7.11 -11.83
N TRP A 111 6.08 -6.69 -11.03
CA TRP A 111 5.94 -5.33 -10.50
C TRP A 111 5.68 -5.34 -8.99
N LEU A 112 6.06 -4.25 -8.34
CA LEU A 112 5.71 -3.95 -6.95
C LEU A 112 4.71 -2.81 -6.94
N LEU A 113 3.46 -3.11 -6.62
CA LEU A 113 2.35 -2.16 -6.65
C LEU A 113 1.57 -2.20 -5.35
N VAL A 114 0.63 -1.27 -5.22
CA VAL A 114 -0.30 -1.23 -4.09
C VAL A 114 -1.70 -1.52 -4.60
N GLU A 115 -2.32 -2.55 -4.04
CA GLU A 115 -3.73 -2.82 -4.23
C GLU A 115 -4.54 -1.90 -3.30
N ILE A 116 -5.54 -1.24 -3.87
CA ILE A 116 -6.55 -0.48 -3.14
C ILE A 116 -7.83 -1.30 -3.13
N ASP A 117 -8.23 -1.74 -1.94
CA ASP A 117 -9.49 -2.45 -1.80
C ASP A 117 -10.71 -1.52 -1.85
N HIS A 118 -11.90 -2.11 -1.85
CA HIS A 118 -13.17 -1.38 -1.92
C HIS A 118 -13.45 -0.51 -0.67
N TRP A 119 -12.72 -0.69 0.43
CA TRP A 119 -12.76 0.13 1.64
C TRP A 119 -11.65 1.19 1.69
N ASN A 120 -10.93 1.38 0.57
CA ASN A 120 -9.79 2.29 0.43
C ASN A 120 -8.55 1.86 1.24
N ASN A 121 -8.41 0.61 1.68
CA ASN A 121 -7.19 0.17 2.32
C ASN A 121 -6.09 -0.07 1.28
N GLU A 122 -4.90 0.45 1.56
CA GLU A 122 -3.68 0.16 0.81
C GLU A 122 -3.12 -1.19 1.23
N LYS A 123 -2.71 -2.03 0.27
CA LYS A 123 -2.06 -3.32 0.52
C LYS A 123 -0.88 -3.51 -0.44
N GLU A 124 0.31 -3.75 0.08
CA GLU A 124 1.52 -4.04 -0.69
C GLU A 124 1.37 -5.37 -1.46
N ARG A 125 1.68 -5.37 -2.77
CA ARG A 125 1.53 -6.52 -3.66
C ARG A 125 2.69 -6.67 -4.64
N LEU A 126 3.09 -7.92 -4.85
CA LEU A 126 3.82 -8.31 -6.04
C LEU A 126 2.81 -8.71 -7.13
N VAL A 127 2.94 -8.12 -8.31
CA VAL A 127 2.04 -8.35 -9.44
C VAL A 127 2.85 -8.94 -10.59
N LEU A 128 2.45 -10.12 -11.07
CA LEU A 128 3.14 -10.82 -12.15
C LEU A 128 2.23 -10.93 -13.36
N ILE A 129 2.80 -10.67 -14.53
CA ILE A 129 2.15 -10.99 -15.80
C ILE A 129 2.84 -12.22 -16.37
N THR A 130 2.06 -13.26 -16.63
CA THR A 130 2.48 -14.46 -17.34
C THR A 130 1.86 -14.48 -18.74
N GLU A 131 2.11 -15.52 -19.53
CA GLU A 131 1.47 -15.61 -20.85
C GLU A 131 -0.04 -15.81 -20.81
N LYS A 132 -0.57 -16.40 -19.74
CA LYS A 132 -2.00 -16.76 -19.64
C LYS A 132 -2.70 -16.14 -18.43
N SER A 133 -1.98 -15.65 -17.43
CA SER A 133 -2.53 -15.19 -16.16
C SER A 133 -1.90 -13.88 -15.69
N LEU A 134 -2.70 -13.07 -15.01
CA LEU A 134 -2.29 -12.01 -14.11
C LEU A 134 -2.33 -12.56 -12.68
N LEU A 135 -1.21 -12.45 -11.96
CA LEU A 135 -1.09 -12.92 -10.58
C LEU A 135 -0.92 -11.72 -9.65
N ILE A 136 -1.77 -11.59 -8.64
CA ILE A 136 -1.66 -10.57 -7.59
C ILE A 136 -1.33 -11.29 -6.29
N CYS A 137 -0.12 -11.04 -5.78
CA CYS A 137 0.46 -11.82 -4.69
C CYS A 137 0.60 -10.96 -3.43
N LYS A 138 0.03 -11.44 -2.33
CA LYS A 138 0.33 -10.96 -0.98
C LYS A 138 1.63 -11.63 -0.53
N TYR A 139 2.69 -10.85 -0.42
CA TYR A 139 4.00 -11.30 0.02
C TYR A 139 4.35 -10.62 1.35
N ASP A 140 4.75 -11.41 2.34
CA ASP A 140 5.24 -10.89 3.61
C ASP A 140 6.76 -10.71 3.51
N PHE A 141 7.23 -9.47 3.37
CA PHE A 141 8.66 -9.15 3.32
C PHE A 141 9.36 -9.23 4.68
N ILE A 142 8.63 -9.46 5.77
CA ILE A 142 9.17 -9.73 7.11
C ILE A 142 9.43 -11.23 7.27
N MET A 143 8.43 -12.05 6.95
CA MET A 143 8.51 -13.52 7.07
C MET A 143 9.11 -14.21 5.84
N LEU A 144 9.30 -13.48 4.73
CA LEU A 144 9.83 -13.97 3.46
C LEU A 144 9.01 -15.13 2.89
N ASN A 145 7.69 -14.96 2.80
CA ASN A 145 6.81 -15.95 2.20
C ASN A 145 5.63 -15.31 1.45
N CYS A 146 5.09 -16.06 0.49
CA CYS A 146 3.86 -15.68 -0.20
C CYS A 146 2.65 -16.25 0.54
N GLU A 147 1.83 -15.37 1.10
CA GLU A 147 0.64 -15.76 1.86
C GLU A 147 -0.57 -16.07 0.96
N GLN A 148 -0.71 -15.35 -0.15
CA GLN A 148 -1.87 -15.46 -1.01
C GLN A 148 -1.52 -15.10 -2.46
N ILE A 149 -2.04 -15.87 -3.41
CA ILE A 149 -1.95 -15.60 -4.85
C ILE A 149 -3.37 -15.57 -5.43
N GLN A 150 -3.80 -14.40 -5.90
CA GLN A 150 -4.99 -14.27 -6.72
C GLN A 150 -4.60 -14.46 -8.19
N ARG A 151 -5.18 -15.47 -8.84
CA ARG A 151 -4.91 -15.79 -10.25
C ARG A 151 -6.08 -15.34 -11.12
N ILE A 152 -5.80 -14.50 -12.11
CA ILE A 152 -6.79 -13.99 -13.06
C ILE A 152 -6.35 -14.36 -14.48
N PRO A 153 -7.05 -15.25 -15.18
CA PRO A 153 -6.78 -15.54 -16.59
C PRO A 153 -6.85 -14.29 -17.46
N LEU A 154 -5.83 -14.06 -18.29
CA LEU A 154 -5.71 -12.87 -19.14
C LEU A 154 -6.79 -12.79 -20.22
N ASN A 155 -7.31 -13.93 -20.67
CA ASN A 155 -8.43 -14.00 -21.61
C ASN A 155 -9.77 -13.54 -20.99
N LEU A 156 -9.85 -13.44 -19.66
CA LEU A 156 -11.02 -12.89 -18.97
C LEU A 156 -10.94 -11.38 -18.82
N LEU A 157 -9.78 -10.75 -18.95
CA LEU A 157 -9.67 -9.31 -18.81
C LEU A 157 -10.52 -8.61 -19.85
N ASP A 158 -11.38 -7.70 -19.43
CA ASP A 158 -12.34 -7.06 -20.33
C ASP A 158 -12.10 -5.55 -20.45
N ARG A 159 -11.69 -4.92 -19.35
CA ARG A 159 -11.52 -3.48 -19.28
C ARG A 159 -10.39 -3.12 -18.34
N ILE A 160 -9.58 -2.16 -18.77
CA ILE A 160 -8.58 -1.48 -17.96
C ILE A 160 -8.98 -0.02 -17.91
N THR A 161 -9.13 0.52 -16.70
CA THR A 161 -9.48 1.92 -16.46
C THR A 161 -8.34 2.61 -15.73
N GLU A 162 -7.91 3.77 -16.22
CA GLU A 162 -6.90 4.61 -15.59
C GLU A 162 -7.51 5.96 -15.22
N GLY A 163 -7.22 6.46 -14.02
CA GLY A 163 -7.63 7.81 -13.65
C GLY A 163 -7.49 8.11 -12.16
N ALA A 164 -7.85 9.34 -11.81
CA ALA A 164 -7.90 9.82 -10.43
C ALA A 164 -8.99 9.10 -9.63
N PHE A 165 -8.79 9.02 -8.32
CA PHE A 165 -9.74 8.38 -7.42
C PHE A 165 -10.85 9.33 -7.00
N ILE A 166 -12.08 8.83 -7.05
CA ILE A 166 -13.26 9.57 -6.60
C ILE A 166 -14.03 8.75 -5.57
N PHE A 167 -14.73 9.45 -4.69
CA PHE A 167 -15.56 8.86 -3.65
C PHE A 167 -17.03 9.27 -3.86
N PRO A 168 -17.99 8.47 -3.37
CA PRO A 168 -19.40 8.82 -3.43
C PRO A 168 -19.70 10.20 -2.81
N PRO A 169 -20.76 10.88 -3.26
CA PRO A 169 -21.25 12.08 -2.60
C PRO A 169 -21.45 11.81 -1.10
N ARG A 170 -20.97 12.71 -0.24
CA ARG A 170 -20.99 12.61 1.23
C ARG A 170 -19.99 11.61 1.85
N SER A 171 -19.07 11.05 1.07
CA SER A 171 -17.91 10.38 1.67
C SER A 171 -17.05 11.40 2.41
N LEU A 172 -16.51 10.99 3.56
CA LEU A 172 -15.55 11.79 4.34
C LEU A 172 -14.09 11.48 3.93
N LEU A 173 -13.91 10.64 2.92
CA LEU A 173 -12.60 10.20 2.45
C LEU A 173 -12.16 11.04 1.25
N THR A 174 -10.87 11.38 1.26
CA THR A 174 -10.17 11.95 0.13
C THR A 174 -8.88 11.17 -0.09
N ARG A 175 -8.44 11.11 -1.35
CA ARG A 175 -7.15 10.52 -1.69
C ARG A 175 -6.60 11.18 -2.94
N GLU A 176 -5.30 11.45 -2.88
CA GLU A 176 -4.54 11.98 -4.01
C GLU A 176 -3.96 10.85 -4.87
N GLY A 177 -3.60 11.22 -6.09
CA GLY A 177 -2.95 10.33 -7.05
C GLY A 177 -3.92 9.66 -8.02
N GLU A 178 -3.31 8.88 -8.91
CA GLU A 178 -3.97 8.12 -9.95
C GLU A 178 -3.71 6.65 -9.75
N GLY A 179 -4.58 5.83 -10.32
CA GLY A 179 -4.25 4.43 -10.47
C GLY A 179 -5.02 3.79 -11.58
N MET A 180 -5.01 2.47 -11.55
CA MET A 180 -5.53 1.63 -12.61
C MET A 180 -6.42 0.54 -12.04
N ARG A 181 -7.63 0.40 -12.59
CA ARG A 181 -8.54 -0.70 -12.27
C ARG A 181 -8.60 -1.68 -13.43
N VAL A 182 -8.29 -2.93 -13.13
CA VAL A 182 -8.36 -4.06 -14.07
C VAL A 182 -9.62 -4.85 -13.75
N PHE A 183 -10.49 -5.02 -14.74
CA PHE A 183 -11.73 -5.77 -14.63
C PHE A 183 -11.58 -7.13 -15.37
N TRP A 184 -12.26 -8.16 -14.88
CA TRP A 184 -12.32 -9.47 -15.53
C TRP A 184 -13.73 -10.08 -15.63
N ASP A 185 -14.73 -9.43 -15.02
CA ASP A 185 -16.12 -9.86 -15.12
C ASP A 185 -17.07 -8.65 -15.16
N LYS A 186 -17.84 -8.53 -16.25
CA LYS A 186 -18.82 -7.45 -16.45
C LYS A 186 -20.15 -7.73 -15.77
N LEU A 187 -20.49 -9.00 -15.56
CA LEU A 187 -21.84 -9.42 -15.17
C LEU A 187 -21.96 -9.65 -13.66
N ARG A 188 -20.84 -9.76 -12.96
CA ARG A 188 -20.81 -9.98 -11.52
C ARG A 188 -20.78 -8.66 -10.77
N GLU A 189 -21.92 -8.26 -10.24
CA GLU A 189 -21.93 -7.23 -9.20
C GLU A 189 -21.55 -7.85 -7.85
N PRO A 190 -20.74 -7.15 -7.02
CA PRO A 190 -20.49 -7.58 -5.65
C PRO A 190 -21.80 -7.73 -4.89
N SER A 191 -21.90 -8.71 -4.01
CA SER A 191 -23.08 -8.82 -3.16
C SER A 191 -23.18 -7.60 -2.22
N VAL A 192 -24.39 -7.27 -1.75
CA VAL A 192 -24.56 -6.19 -0.76
C VAL A 192 -23.77 -6.49 0.51
N THR A 193 -23.72 -7.75 0.94
CA THR A 193 -22.91 -8.19 2.09
C THR A 193 -21.41 -7.99 1.86
N SER A 194 -20.92 -8.20 0.65
CA SER A 194 -19.52 -7.97 0.29
C SER A 194 -19.16 -6.48 0.39
N ARG A 195 -20.07 -5.58 0.01
CA ARG A 195 -19.86 -4.13 0.14
C ARG A 195 -19.64 -3.67 1.58
N TRP A 196 -20.25 -4.36 2.54
CA TRP A 196 -20.12 -4.06 3.97
C TRP A 196 -19.01 -4.88 4.66
N ASN A 197 -18.30 -5.75 3.93
CA ASN A 197 -17.24 -6.58 4.49
C ASN A 197 -15.85 -6.12 4.00
N PRO A 198 -15.01 -5.51 4.86
CA PRO A 198 -13.68 -5.03 4.48
C PRO A 198 -12.72 -6.15 4.00
N PHE A 199 -13.05 -7.42 4.25
CA PHE A 199 -12.27 -8.58 3.83
C PHE A 199 -12.86 -9.30 2.62
N ALA A 200 -13.89 -8.76 1.97
CA ALA A 200 -14.47 -9.37 0.77
C ALA A 200 -13.46 -9.41 -0.39
N THR A 201 -13.30 -10.58 -1.00
CA THR A 201 -12.40 -10.84 -2.14
C THR A 201 -13.14 -11.21 -3.42
N ASP A 202 -14.47 -11.12 -3.43
CA ASP A 202 -15.34 -11.53 -4.54
C ASP A 202 -15.58 -10.43 -5.57
N TYR A 203 -14.87 -9.31 -5.46
CA TYR A 203 -14.93 -8.20 -6.40
C TYR A 203 -14.31 -8.60 -7.76
N PRO A 204 -15.00 -8.31 -8.89
CA PRO A 204 -14.56 -8.70 -10.23
C PRO A 204 -13.48 -7.78 -10.82
N TYR A 205 -12.73 -7.09 -9.95
CA TYR A 205 -11.69 -6.16 -10.34
C TYR A 205 -10.61 -6.05 -9.27
N ALA A 206 -9.44 -5.58 -9.69
CA ALA A 206 -8.37 -5.14 -8.81
C ALA A 206 -8.05 -3.69 -9.12
N THR A 207 -7.87 -2.85 -8.09
CA THR A 207 -7.43 -1.46 -8.25
C THR A 207 -5.99 -1.37 -7.78
N LEU A 208 -5.09 -0.91 -8.65
CA LEU A 208 -3.66 -0.83 -8.40
C LEU A 208 -3.20 0.63 -8.48
N THR A 209 -2.25 1.01 -7.65
CA THR A 209 -1.61 2.32 -7.63
C THR A 209 -0.12 2.19 -7.40
N TYR A 210 0.60 3.30 -7.61
CA TYR A 210 2.04 3.38 -7.36
C TYR A 210 2.40 3.01 -5.91
N HIS A 211 3.52 2.30 -5.75
CA HIS A 211 4.08 2.02 -4.44
C HIS A 211 4.77 3.27 -3.86
N PRO A 212 4.69 3.54 -2.54
CA PRO A 212 5.37 4.69 -1.91
C PRO A 212 6.89 4.75 -2.15
N VAL A 213 7.51 3.61 -2.47
CA VAL A 213 8.95 3.53 -2.75
C VAL A 213 9.32 3.75 -4.23
N HIS A 214 8.36 4.07 -5.10
CA HIS A 214 8.58 4.29 -6.54
C HIS A 214 9.74 5.26 -6.83
N ASN A 215 9.90 6.32 -6.04
CA ASN A 215 10.97 7.32 -6.21
C ASN A 215 12.21 7.07 -5.32
N ALA A 216 12.36 5.88 -4.71
CA ALA A 216 13.46 5.62 -3.78
C ALA A 216 14.81 5.39 -4.47
N ASN A 217 14.82 4.67 -5.60
CA ASN A 217 15.99 4.44 -6.45
C ASN A 217 15.54 4.03 -7.87
N GLU A 218 16.47 4.00 -8.83
CA GLU A 218 16.15 3.71 -10.23
C GLU A 218 15.52 2.32 -10.45
N ASN A 219 15.94 1.31 -9.68
CA ASN A 219 15.34 -0.03 -9.75
C ASN A 219 13.89 -0.02 -9.27
N MET A 220 13.62 0.66 -8.15
CA MET A 220 12.28 0.82 -7.61
C MET A 220 11.38 1.60 -8.57
N SER A 221 11.91 2.63 -9.24
CA SER A 221 11.13 3.38 -10.24
C SER A 221 10.68 2.48 -11.37
N LYS A 222 11.53 1.58 -11.86
CA LYS A 222 11.18 0.63 -12.92
C LYS A 222 10.15 -0.40 -12.46
N ILE A 223 10.37 -1.05 -11.30
CA ILE A 223 9.49 -2.11 -10.81
C ILE A 223 8.15 -1.60 -10.28
N CYS A 224 8.08 -0.33 -9.85
CA CYS A 224 6.85 0.32 -9.38
C CYS A 224 6.15 1.13 -10.48
N GLU A 225 6.60 1.06 -11.74
CA GLU A 225 6.08 1.88 -12.83
C GLU A 225 4.72 1.38 -13.32
N LEU A 226 3.65 2.08 -12.94
CA LEU A 226 2.28 1.69 -13.25
C LEU A 226 1.96 1.76 -14.76
N GLN A 227 2.53 2.73 -15.48
CA GLN A 227 2.26 2.90 -16.91
C GLN A 227 2.89 1.76 -17.73
N SER A 228 4.14 1.39 -17.41
CA SER A 228 4.80 0.25 -18.04
C SER A 228 4.04 -1.06 -17.77
N PHE A 229 3.55 -1.24 -16.54
CA PHE A 229 2.67 -2.37 -16.19
C PHE A 229 1.42 -2.42 -17.06
N LYS A 230 0.71 -1.29 -17.21
CA LYS A 230 -0.50 -1.18 -18.04
C LYS A 230 -0.24 -1.58 -19.49
N ASP A 231 0.84 -1.08 -20.08
CA ASP A 231 1.17 -1.33 -21.48
C ASP A 231 1.46 -2.82 -21.69
N GLN A 232 2.27 -3.43 -20.81
CA GLN A 232 2.57 -4.86 -20.85
C GLN A 232 1.32 -5.72 -20.62
N LEU A 233 0.45 -5.32 -19.69
CA LEU A 233 -0.82 -6.01 -19.42
C LEU A 233 -1.75 -5.97 -20.63
N THR A 234 -1.84 -4.82 -21.30
CA THR A 234 -2.67 -4.66 -22.49
C THR A 234 -2.20 -5.58 -23.61
N VAL A 235 -0.89 -5.62 -23.87
CA VAL A 235 -0.29 -6.49 -24.89
C VAL A 235 -0.49 -7.97 -24.54
N ALA A 236 -0.20 -8.38 -23.30
CA ALA A 236 -0.35 -9.76 -22.86
C ALA A 236 -1.81 -10.22 -22.93
N ALA A 237 -2.75 -9.36 -22.52
CA ALA A 237 -4.17 -9.68 -22.58
C ALA A 237 -4.68 -9.78 -24.03
N GLN A 238 -4.28 -8.88 -24.93
CA GLN A 238 -4.62 -8.97 -26.36
C GLN A 238 -4.08 -10.25 -27.00
N LYS A 239 -2.85 -10.66 -26.65
CA LYS A 239 -2.26 -11.94 -27.07
C LYS A 239 -3.10 -13.12 -26.56
N ALA A 240 -3.49 -13.10 -25.28
CA ALA A 240 -4.31 -14.15 -24.68
C ALA A 240 -5.71 -14.26 -25.32
N HIS A 241 -6.34 -13.14 -25.67
CA HIS A 241 -7.62 -13.11 -26.38
C HIS A 241 -7.52 -13.70 -27.79
N SER A 242 -6.43 -13.40 -28.50
CA SER A 242 -6.17 -13.94 -29.84
C SER A 242 -5.98 -15.47 -29.81
N LEU A 243 -5.36 -16.00 -28.76
CA LEU A 243 -5.12 -17.43 -28.60
C LEU A 243 -6.36 -18.19 -28.12
N ASN A 244 -7.12 -17.63 -27.17
CA ASN A 244 -8.29 -18.26 -26.56
C ASN A 244 -9.45 -17.27 -26.45
N PRO A 245 -10.18 -17.00 -27.55
CA PRO A 245 -11.28 -16.06 -27.54
C PRO A 245 -12.45 -16.62 -26.71
N LEU A 246 -12.95 -15.83 -25.76
CA LEU A 246 -14.14 -16.18 -25.01
C LEU A 246 -15.41 -15.63 -25.68
N PRO A 247 -16.51 -16.41 -25.73
CA PRO A 247 -17.78 -15.96 -26.29
C PRO A 247 -18.28 -14.72 -25.53
N GLY A 248 -18.58 -13.65 -26.26
CA GLY A 248 -19.02 -12.36 -25.68
C GLY A 248 -17.89 -11.38 -25.30
N LYS A 249 -16.61 -11.76 -25.47
CA LYS A 249 -15.42 -10.89 -25.23
C LYS A 249 -14.53 -10.73 -26.47
N ALA A 250 -15.12 -10.81 -27.67
CA ALA A 250 -14.39 -10.80 -28.95
C ALA A 250 -13.64 -9.49 -29.26
N ASN A 251 -13.99 -8.38 -28.62
CA ASN A 251 -13.38 -7.07 -28.88
C ASN A 251 -12.05 -6.83 -28.13
N GLY A 252 -11.55 -7.84 -27.41
CA GLY A 252 -10.34 -7.72 -26.60
C GLY A 252 -10.51 -6.79 -25.40
N VAL A 253 -9.39 -6.32 -24.85
CA VAL A 253 -9.36 -5.46 -23.67
C VAL A 253 -9.62 -4.00 -24.03
N MET A 254 -10.62 -3.39 -23.38
CA MET A 254 -10.95 -1.97 -23.54
C MET A 254 -10.12 -1.10 -22.58
N LEU A 255 -9.34 -0.15 -23.11
CA LEU A 255 -8.64 0.84 -22.30
C LEU A 255 -9.48 2.12 -22.19
N LEU A 256 -9.76 2.56 -20.95
CA LEU A 256 -10.50 3.79 -20.67
C LEU A 256 -9.71 4.70 -19.73
N ARG A 257 -9.75 6.01 -19.99
CA ARG A 257 -9.26 7.03 -19.06
C ARG A 257 -10.45 7.71 -18.39
N GLN A 258 -10.79 7.25 -17.19
CA GLN A 258 -11.94 7.75 -16.43
C GLN A 258 -11.66 7.65 -14.93
N PRO A 259 -12.29 8.49 -14.10
CA PRO A 259 -12.12 8.43 -12.65
C PRO A 259 -12.51 7.06 -12.07
N ILE A 260 -11.78 6.64 -11.03
CA ILE A 260 -11.99 5.35 -10.36
C ILE A 260 -12.80 5.58 -9.09
N LEU A 261 -14.05 5.11 -9.08
CA LEU A 261 -14.92 5.17 -7.92
C LEU A 261 -14.54 4.13 -6.87
N ILE A 262 -14.33 4.58 -5.63
CA ILE A 262 -14.16 3.73 -4.45
C ILE A 262 -15.40 3.89 -3.58
N GLU A 263 -16.20 2.83 -3.44
CA GLU A 263 -17.50 2.83 -2.74
C GLU A 263 -17.37 2.90 -1.20
N ALA A 264 -16.43 3.68 -0.67
CA ALA A 264 -16.20 3.87 0.75
C ALA A 264 -16.80 5.21 1.21
N TYR A 265 -17.77 5.17 2.12
CA TYR A 265 -18.45 6.36 2.67
C TYR A 265 -17.83 6.82 3.99
N VAL A 266 -17.58 5.86 4.88
CA VAL A 266 -16.94 6.07 6.19
C VAL A 266 -15.74 5.15 6.23
N GLY A 267 -14.58 5.70 6.57
CA GLY A 267 -13.33 4.93 6.54
C GLY A 267 -12.35 5.34 7.62
N ILE A 268 -12.80 5.62 8.84
CA ILE A 268 -11.88 5.93 9.96
C ILE A 268 -10.79 4.86 10.05
N MET A 269 -11.17 3.59 9.91
CA MET A 269 -10.23 2.47 9.93
C MET A 269 -9.26 2.50 8.75
N SER A 270 -9.72 2.78 7.53
CA SER A 270 -8.84 2.83 6.36
C SER A 270 -7.97 4.08 6.34
N THR A 271 -8.47 5.23 6.80
CA THR A 271 -7.68 6.44 7.03
C THR A 271 -6.57 6.17 8.04
N LEU A 272 -6.89 5.60 9.20
CA LEU A 272 -5.90 5.29 10.23
C LEU A 272 -4.91 4.23 9.74
N GLY A 273 -5.39 3.21 9.05
CA GLY A 273 -4.57 2.15 8.46
C GLY A 273 -3.58 2.68 7.42
N ASN A 274 -4.05 3.52 6.50
CA ASN A 274 -3.21 4.08 5.44
C ASN A 274 -2.22 5.13 5.97
N GLN A 275 -2.63 5.97 6.93
CA GLN A 275 -1.73 6.93 7.58
C GLN A 275 -0.60 6.20 8.32
N ASN A 276 -0.90 5.09 8.99
CA ASN A 276 0.09 4.25 9.66
C ASN A 276 0.74 3.19 8.74
N LYS A 277 0.41 3.22 7.45
CA LYS A 277 0.90 2.32 6.40
C LYS A 277 0.79 0.84 6.80
N LEU A 278 -0.30 0.46 7.45
CA LEU A 278 -0.52 -0.89 8.01
C LEU A 278 -0.49 -2.00 6.96
N GLY A 279 -0.89 -1.71 5.72
CA GLY A 279 -0.82 -2.68 4.63
C GLY A 279 0.55 -2.86 3.98
N TYR A 280 1.61 -2.31 4.58
CA TYR A 280 2.99 -2.42 4.10
C TYR A 280 3.88 -3.11 5.13
N CYS A 281 4.85 -3.87 4.62
CA CYS A 281 5.90 -4.48 5.41
C CYS A 281 6.91 -3.41 5.85
N LEU A 282 6.65 -2.83 7.02
CA LEU A 282 7.41 -1.73 7.59
C LEU A 282 8.00 -2.08 8.96
N ALA A 283 9.24 -1.66 9.21
CA ALA A 283 9.82 -1.70 10.55
C ALA A 283 9.06 -0.72 11.46
N ARG A 284 8.39 -1.25 12.49
CA ARG A 284 7.58 -0.49 13.46
C ARG A 284 8.25 -0.54 14.83
N GLY A 285 9.14 0.42 15.07
CA GLY A 285 9.83 0.60 16.36
C GLY A 285 11.34 0.50 16.23
N ASN A 286 12.03 1.30 17.04
CA ASN A 286 13.48 1.25 17.27
C ASN A 286 13.73 0.94 18.75
N VAL A 287 13.22 -0.19 19.23
CA VAL A 287 13.58 -0.68 20.57
C VAL A 287 14.64 -1.75 20.36
N GLY A 288 15.89 -1.35 20.46
CA GLY A 288 17.04 -2.24 20.60
C GLY A 288 17.53 -2.14 22.04
N PHE A 289 17.84 -3.28 22.65
CA PHE A 289 18.55 -3.36 23.93
C PHE A 289 20.04 -3.45 23.68
#